data_AF-A0A2N3D5W8-F1
#
_entry.id   AF-A0A2N3D5W8-F1
#
_cell.length_a   1.000
_cell.length_b   1.000
_cell.length_c   1.000
_cell.angle_alpha   90.00
_cell.angle_beta   90.00
_cell.angle_gamma   90.00
#
_symmetry.space_group_name_H-M   'P 1'
#
loop_
_entity.id
_entity.type
_entity.pdbx_description
1 polymer ?
#
loop_
_entity_poly.entity_id
_entity_poly.type
_entity_poly.pdbx_seq_one_letter_code
_entity_poly.pdbx_strand_id
1 'polypeptide(L)'
;MFLDRVKSLDAILAAAEKKSLKRTLGGLQLMLFGIGSIIGTGIFVLTSAGAQKAGPGLMLAFAIAGLICVVAALCYAEIASTIPVSGSAYTYTYATMGEFLAWTVGWALVLEYAIAASAVSVGWSGYFVGTILNETFGIHLPAALSGGPLAFGGVEGGIINLPAFV
;
A
#
# COMPACT_ATOMS: atom_id res chain seq x y z
N MET A 1 22.54 -22.25 13.92
CA MET A 1 21.79 -21.18 14.62
C MET A 1 20.32 -21.39 14.30
N PHE A 2 19.46 -21.63 15.30
CA PHE A 2 18.08 -22.13 15.12
C PHE A 2 17.13 -21.18 14.36
N LEU A 3 17.58 -19.97 14.02
CA LEU A 3 16.79 -18.89 13.42
C LEU A 3 17.24 -18.49 11.99
N ASP A 4 18.27 -19.13 11.42
CA ASP A 4 18.82 -18.84 10.08
C ASP A 4 18.38 -19.84 9.02
N ARG A 5 17.26 -20.54 9.23
CA ARG A 5 16.84 -21.59 8.31
C ARG A 5 16.28 -20.97 7.02
N VAL A 6 17.11 -20.87 5.99
CA VAL A 6 16.70 -20.51 4.63
C VAL A 6 15.83 -21.64 4.07
N LYS A 7 14.62 -21.31 3.60
CA LYS A 7 13.76 -22.29 2.94
C LYS A 7 14.32 -22.55 1.56
N SER A 8 14.55 -23.82 1.23
CA SER A 8 15.05 -24.18 -0.10
C SER A 8 14.07 -23.70 -1.17
N LEU A 9 14.61 -23.15 -2.26
CA LEU A 9 13.83 -22.65 -3.38
C LEU A 9 12.87 -23.74 -3.92
N ASP A 10 13.35 -24.98 -3.96
CA ASP A 10 12.55 -26.15 -4.37
C ASP A 10 11.31 -26.36 -3.51
N ALA A 11 11.41 -26.12 -2.19
CA ALA A 11 10.27 -26.25 -1.29
C ALA A 11 9.26 -25.10 -1.46
N ILE A 12 9.71 -23.90 -1.85
CA ILE A 12 8.85 -22.76 -2.16
C ILE A 12 8.12 -23.01 -3.50
N LEU A 13 8.84 -23.47 -4.51
CA LEU A 13 8.30 -23.80 -5.82
C LEU A 13 7.29 -24.96 -5.75
N ALA A 14 7.61 -26.04 -5.02
CA ALA A 14 6.71 -27.18 -4.83
C ALA A 14 5.42 -26.80 -4.07
N ALA A 15 5.49 -25.84 -3.14
CA ALA A 15 4.31 -25.32 -2.46
C ALA A 15 3.46 -24.42 -3.38
N ALA A 16 4.10 -23.65 -4.26
CA ALA A 16 3.42 -22.82 -5.25
C ALA A 16 2.69 -23.66 -6.31
N GLU A 17 3.29 -24.76 -6.78
CA GLU A 17 2.65 -25.68 -7.74
C GLU A 17 1.38 -26.34 -7.17
N LYS A 18 1.41 -26.76 -5.89
CA LYS A 18 0.26 -27.40 -5.21
C LYS A 18 -0.98 -26.51 -5.10
N LYS A 19 -0.85 -25.18 -5.21
CA LYS A 19 -1.94 -24.20 -5.13
C LYS A 19 -2.10 -23.39 -6.43
N SER A 20 -1.71 -23.95 -7.58
CA SER A 20 -1.68 -23.18 -8.82
C SER A 20 -3.08 -22.94 -9.41
N LEU A 21 -3.42 -21.65 -9.57
CA LEU A 21 -4.57 -21.19 -10.35
C LEU A 21 -4.24 -21.20 -11.85
N LYS A 22 -5.25 -21.23 -12.71
CA LYS A 22 -5.06 -21.07 -14.15
C LYS A 22 -4.46 -19.68 -14.43
N ARG A 23 -3.28 -19.65 -15.06
CA ARG A 23 -2.64 -18.39 -15.49
C ARG A 23 -3.45 -17.76 -16.61
N THR A 24 -4.13 -16.66 -16.32
CA THR A 24 -4.93 -15.88 -17.29
C THR A 24 -4.42 -14.47 -17.50
N LEU A 25 -3.58 -13.96 -16.59
CA LEU A 25 -3.03 -12.61 -16.65
C LEU A 25 -1.81 -12.52 -17.58
N GLY A 26 -1.93 -11.70 -18.62
CA GLY A 26 -0.82 -11.33 -19.51
C GLY A 26 -0.04 -10.10 -19.00
N GLY A 27 1.08 -9.77 -19.64
CA GLY A 27 1.97 -8.67 -19.22
C GLY A 27 1.28 -7.30 -19.14
N LEU A 28 0.42 -6.97 -20.11
CA LEU A 28 -0.34 -5.72 -20.10
C LEU A 28 -1.36 -5.67 -18.94
N GLN A 29 -2.02 -6.78 -18.64
CA GLN A 29 -2.98 -6.83 -17.53
C GLN A 29 -2.27 -6.70 -16.18
N LEU A 30 -1.07 -7.27 -16.04
CA LEU A 30 -0.22 -7.10 -14.84
C LEU A 30 0.27 -5.65 -14.70
N MET A 31 0.64 -4.98 -15.79
CA MET A 31 0.99 -3.56 -15.77
C MET A 31 -0.18 -2.71 -15.30
N LEU A 32 -1.37 -2.91 -15.88
CA LEU A 32 -2.58 -2.19 -15.50
C LEU A 32 -2.97 -2.44 -14.03
N PHE A 33 -2.83 -3.69 -13.56
CA PHE A 33 -3.01 -4.03 -12.16
C PHE A 33 -2.04 -3.27 -11.24
N GLY A 34 -0.77 -3.17 -11.64
CA GLY A 34 0.24 -2.38 -10.91
C GLY A 34 -0.13 -0.89 -10.86
N ILE A 35 -0.50 -0.29 -11.99
CA ILE A 35 -0.92 1.12 -12.06
C ILE A 35 -2.12 1.37 -11.14
N GLY A 36 -3.14 0.50 -11.19
CA GLY A 36 -4.32 0.60 -10.33
C GLY A 36 -4.03 0.41 -8.85
N SER A 37 -2.96 -0.31 -8.50
CA SER A 37 -2.53 -0.49 -7.11
C SER A 37 -1.70 0.68 -6.57
N ILE A 38 -1.09 1.49 -7.44
CA ILE A 38 -0.22 2.63 -7.06
C ILE A 38 -1.01 3.93 -7.00
N ILE A 39 -1.92 4.17 -7.97
CA ILE A 39 -2.69 5.42 -8.03
C ILE A 39 -3.82 5.36 -7.01
N GLY A 40 -3.74 6.20 -5.98
CA GLY A 40 -4.73 6.26 -4.91
C GLY A 40 -4.62 7.53 -4.06
N THR A 41 -4.93 7.42 -2.78
CA THR A 41 -4.98 8.56 -1.84
C THR A 41 -3.68 9.35 -1.73
N GLY A 42 -2.53 8.75 -2.06
CA GLY A 42 -1.25 9.46 -2.10
C GLY A 42 -1.27 10.70 -3.00
N ILE A 43 -1.66 10.55 -4.27
CA ILE A 43 -1.67 11.69 -5.21
C ILE A 43 -2.87 12.62 -4.98
N PHE A 44 -4.01 12.08 -4.55
CA PHE A 44 -5.23 12.86 -4.38
C PHE A 44 -5.25 13.66 -3.07
N VAL A 45 -4.78 13.07 -1.97
CA VAL A 45 -4.85 13.68 -0.63
C VAL A 45 -3.49 14.20 -0.18
N LEU A 46 -2.46 13.35 -0.18
CA LEU A 46 -1.17 13.68 0.42
C LEU A 46 -0.39 14.74 -0.37
N THR A 47 -0.67 14.92 -1.66
CA THR A 47 -0.09 16.00 -2.48
C THR A 47 -0.36 17.37 -1.88
N SER A 48 -1.54 17.60 -1.32
CA SER A 48 -1.88 18.89 -0.68
C SER A 48 -1.03 19.14 0.57
N ALA A 49 -0.87 18.12 1.42
CA ALA A 49 0.00 18.18 2.60
C ALA A 49 1.48 18.33 2.22
N GLY A 50 1.91 17.67 1.14
CA GLY A 50 3.25 17.83 0.57
C GLY A 50 3.49 19.24 0.04
N ALA A 51 2.51 19.82 -0.66
CA ALA A 51 2.56 21.18 -1.18
C ALA A 51 2.65 22.21 -0.05
N GLN A 52 1.95 22.02 1.07
CA GLN A 52 2.06 22.90 2.23
C GLN A 52 3.47 22.91 2.84
N LYS A 53 4.21 21.79 2.75
CA LYS A 53 5.57 21.68 3.30
C LYS A 53 6.65 22.12 2.31
N ALA A 54 6.55 21.70 1.05
CA ALA A 54 7.59 21.90 0.03
C ALA A 54 7.30 23.07 -0.92
N GLY A 55 6.07 23.58 -0.94
CA GLY A 55 5.61 24.63 -1.85
C GLY A 55 5.89 24.26 -3.33
N PRO A 56 6.46 25.17 -4.14
CA PRO A 56 6.79 24.89 -5.53
C PRO A 56 7.87 23.80 -5.70
N GLY A 57 8.64 23.49 -4.64
CA GLY A 57 9.64 22.42 -4.62
C GLY A 57 9.04 21.00 -4.65
N LEU A 58 7.72 20.86 -4.52
CA LEU A 58 7.03 19.56 -4.53
C LEU A 58 7.33 18.75 -5.79
N MET A 59 7.42 19.40 -6.96
CA MET A 59 7.73 18.72 -8.22
C MET A 59 9.14 18.10 -8.20
N LEU A 60 10.12 18.81 -7.62
CA LEU A 60 11.47 18.27 -7.46
C LEU A 60 11.49 17.11 -6.47
N ALA A 61 10.74 17.20 -5.37
CA ALA A 61 10.60 16.11 -4.41
C ALA A 61 10.00 14.85 -5.07
N PHE A 62 8.97 15.00 -5.92
CA PHE A 62 8.41 13.90 -6.69
C PHE A 62 9.40 13.30 -7.68
N ALA A 63 10.20 14.12 -8.37
CA ALA A 63 11.21 13.63 -9.30
C ALA A 63 12.27 12.78 -8.57
N ILE A 64 12.76 13.25 -7.42
CA ILE A 64 13.75 12.52 -6.60
C ILE A 64 13.15 11.23 -6.05
N ALA A 65 11.96 11.29 -5.46
CA ALA A 65 11.26 10.11 -4.94
C ALA A 65 10.98 9.09 -6.06
N GLY A 66 10.54 9.55 -7.23
CA GLY A 66 10.30 8.72 -8.40
C GLY A 66 11.56 7.99 -8.86
N LEU A 67 12.71 8.67 -8.90
CA LEU A 67 13.99 8.05 -9.26
C LEU A 67 14.37 6.93 -8.28
N ILE A 68 14.20 7.16 -6.97
CA ILE A 68 14.46 6.14 -5.93
C ILE A 68 13.53 4.93 -6.12
N CYS A 69 12.24 5.19 -6.37
CA CYS A 69 11.26 4.14 -6.64
C CYS A 69 11.59 3.32 -7.89
N VAL A 70 12.11 3.94 -8.96
CA VAL A 70 12.54 3.22 -10.18
C VAL A 70 13.69 2.27 -9.88
N VAL A 71 14.70 2.72 -9.14
CA VAL A 71 15.83 1.86 -8.76
C VAL A 71 15.35 0.69 -7.91
N ALA A 72 14.49 0.93 -6.92
CA ALA A 72 13.89 -0.12 -6.11
C ALA A 72 13.06 -1.09 -6.96
N ALA A 73 12.23 -0.59 -7.87
CA ALA A 73 11.40 -1.41 -8.75
C ALA A 73 12.23 -2.33 -9.66
N LEU A 74 13.40 -1.86 -10.14
CA LEU A 74 14.32 -2.68 -10.93
C LEU A 74 14.90 -3.85 -10.10
N CYS A 75 15.30 -3.60 -8.85
CA CYS A 75 15.73 -4.68 -7.95
C CYS A 75 14.61 -5.70 -7.69
N TYR A 76 13.37 -5.22 -7.49
CA TYR A 76 12.21 -6.10 -7.33
C TYR A 76 11.90 -6.89 -8.61
N ALA A 77 12.08 -6.30 -9.79
CA ALA A 77 11.87 -6.98 -11.07
C ALA A 77 12.88 -8.13 -11.28
N GLU A 78 14.15 -7.91 -10.91
CA GLU A 78 15.19 -8.94 -10.95
C GLU A 78 14.83 -10.13 -10.04
N ILE A 79 14.44 -9.85 -8.79
CA ILE A 79 14.06 -10.89 -7.83
C ILE A 79 12.76 -11.62 -8.27
N ALA A 80 11.76 -10.88 -8.75
CA ALA A 80 10.51 -11.49 -9.23
C ALA A 80 10.72 -12.39 -10.46
N SER A 81 11.71 -12.07 -11.32
CA SER A 81 12.07 -12.90 -12.47
C SER A 81 12.82 -14.19 -12.08
N THR A 82 13.58 -14.15 -10.99
CA THR A 82 14.38 -15.29 -10.49
C THR A 82 13.57 -16.21 -9.58
N ILE A 83 12.62 -15.67 -8.82
CA ILE A 83 11.76 -16.41 -7.89
C ILE A 83 10.29 -16.19 -8.29
N PRO A 84 9.79 -16.88 -9.34
CA PRO A 84 8.46 -16.66 -9.92
C PRO A 84 7.34 -17.32 -9.09
N VAL A 85 7.27 -16.98 -7.81
CA VAL A 85 6.31 -17.49 -6.84
C VAL A 85 5.35 -16.38 -6.43
N SER A 86 4.12 -16.74 -6.08
CA SER A 86 3.18 -15.77 -5.50
C SER A 86 3.68 -15.39 -4.10
N GLY A 87 4.37 -14.26 -4.01
CA GLY A 87 5.01 -13.76 -2.80
C GLY A 87 5.47 -12.32 -2.97
N SER A 88 5.65 -11.62 -1.84
CA SER A 88 6.20 -10.26 -1.78
C SER A 88 7.54 -10.29 -1.02
N ALA A 89 8.01 -9.15 -0.51
CA ALA A 89 9.30 -8.99 0.15
C ALA A 89 9.59 -10.05 1.24
N TYR A 90 8.58 -10.47 2.00
CA TYR A 90 8.71 -11.58 2.97
C TYR A 90 9.30 -12.85 2.34
N THR A 91 8.74 -13.30 1.22
CA THR A 91 9.19 -14.53 0.54
C THR A 91 10.60 -14.37 -0.03
N TYR A 92 10.93 -13.18 -0.52
CA TYR A 92 12.26 -12.86 -1.04
C TYR A 92 13.33 -12.85 0.06
N THR A 93 13.02 -12.23 1.21
CA THR A 93 13.90 -12.23 2.38
C THR A 93 14.05 -13.64 2.95
N TYR A 94 12.98 -14.45 2.97
CA TYR A 94 13.06 -15.84 3.43
C TYR A 94 14.00 -16.67 2.55
N ALA A 95 13.96 -16.47 1.23
CA ALA A 95 14.78 -17.20 0.28
C ALA A 95 16.27 -16.79 0.29
N THR A 96 16.59 -15.55 0.70
CA THR A 96 17.95 -14.98 0.58
C THR A 96 18.66 -14.77 1.91
N MET A 97 17.93 -14.38 2.97
CA MET A 97 18.50 -13.89 4.23
C MET A 97 18.12 -14.71 5.46
N GLY A 98 17.19 -15.67 5.33
CA GLY A 98 16.81 -16.58 6.41
C GLY A 98 15.56 -16.15 7.20
N GLU A 99 15.16 -17.02 8.13
CA GLU A 99 13.85 -16.99 8.78
C GLU A 99 13.66 -15.80 9.72
N PHE A 100 14.66 -15.40 10.51
CA PHE A 100 14.53 -14.29 11.46
C PHE A 100 14.28 -12.93 10.78
N LEU A 101 15.06 -12.63 9.74
CA LEU A 101 14.88 -11.40 8.97
C LEU A 101 13.58 -11.43 8.19
N ALA A 102 13.24 -12.57 7.59
CA ALA A 102 11.94 -12.74 6.93
C ALA A 102 10.78 -12.54 7.91
N TRP A 103 10.84 -13.09 9.11
CA TRP A 103 9.82 -12.90 10.14
C TRP A 103 9.62 -11.43 10.50
N THR A 104 10.72 -10.70 10.69
CA THR A 104 10.69 -9.27 11.00
C THR A 104 10.06 -8.47 9.85
N VAL A 105 10.46 -8.75 8.60
CA VAL A 105 9.87 -8.14 7.39
C VAL A 105 8.38 -8.50 7.27
N GLY A 106 7.99 -9.73 7.60
CA GLY A 106 6.59 -10.17 7.58
C GLY A 106 5.71 -9.33 8.50
N TRP A 107 6.14 -9.11 9.75
CA TRP A 107 5.42 -8.26 10.69
C TRP A 107 5.41 -6.79 10.26
N ALA A 108 6.52 -6.29 9.72
CA ALA A 108 6.58 -4.94 9.17
C ALA A 108 5.56 -4.75 8.04
N LEU A 109 5.46 -5.71 7.10
CA LEU A 109 4.50 -5.68 6.01
C LEU A 109 3.05 -5.74 6.50
N VAL A 110 2.74 -6.58 7.50
CA VAL A 110 1.38 -6.64 8.07
C VAL A 110 0.96 -5.27 8.63
N LEU A 111 1.85 -4.61 9.38
CA LEU A 111 1.61 -3.27 9.91
C LEU A 111 1.52 -2.22 8.79
N GLU A 112 2.41 -2.29 7.81
CA GLU A 112 2.42 -1.39 6.65
C GLU A 112 1.11 -1.48 5.87
N TYR A 113 0.65 -2.70 5.52
CA TYR A 113 -0.62 -2.89 4.82
C TYR A 113 -1.82 -2.45 5.66
N ALA A 114 -1.81 -2.68 6.97
CA ALA A 114 -2.90 -2.23 7.85
C ALA A 114 -3.00 -0.70 7.91
N ILE A 115 -1.86 -0.01 8.05
CA ILE A 115 -1.79 1.46 8.05
C ILE A 115 -2.15 2.02 6.67
N ALA A 116 -1.62 1.43 5.60
CA ALA A 116 -1.89 1.85 4.22
C ALA A 116 -3.38 1.71 3.89
N ALA A 117 -4.01 0.57 4.20
CA ALA A 117 -5.45 0.37 4.00
C ALA A 117 -6.27 1.41 4.77
N SER A 118 -5.93 1.67 6.04
CA SER A 118 -6.60 2.68 6.86
C SER A 118 -6.46 4.09 6.26
N ALA A 119 -5.26 4.47 5.82
CA ALA A 119 -5.01 5.76 5.19
C ALA A 119 -5.75 5.92 3.86
N VAL A 120 -5.85 4.84 3.06
CA VAL A 120 -6.62 4.82 1.81
C VAL A 120 -8.12 5.01 2.09
N SER A 121 -8.68 4.31 3.08
CA SER A 121 -10.09 4.45 3.43
C SER A 121 -10.44 5.86 3.94
N VAL A 122 -9.58 6.46 4.77
CA VAL A 122 -9.78 7.84 5.25
C VAL A 122 -9.72 8.85 4.11
N GLY A 123 -8.74 8.70 3.20
CA GLY A 123 -8.64 9.60 2.05
C GLY A 123 -9.84 9.47 1.10
N TRP A 124 -10.34 8.24 0.87
CA TRP A 124 -11.56 8.00 0.11
C TRP A 124 -12.78 8.64 0.77
N SER A 125 -12.94 8.46 2.09
CA SER A 125 -14.04 9.07 2.85
C SER A 125 -14.07 10.59 2.72
N GLY A 126 -12.91 11.25 2.70
CA GLY A 126 -12.84 12.71 2.53
C GLY A 126 -13.45 13.17 1.21
N TYR A 127 -13.11 12.48 0.11
CA TYR A 127 -13.70 12.75 -1.21
C TYR A 127 -15.19 12.39 -1.28
N PHE A 128 -15.58 11.27 -0.67
CA PHE A 128 -16.98 10.84 -0.67
C PHE A 128 -17.88 11.82 0.09
N VAL A 129 -17.48 12.25 1.29
CA VAL A 129 -18.28 13.20 2.08
C VAL A 129 -18.23 14.61 1.48
N GLY A 130 -17.05 15.07 1.05
CA GLY A 130 -16.87 16.42 0.51
C GLY A 130 -17.51 16.62 -0.86
N THR A 131 -17.10 15.83 -1.85
CA THR A 131 -17.52 16.05 -3.24
C THR A 131 -18.83 15.36 -3.58
N ILE A 132 -19.00 14.10 -3.16
CA ILE A 132 -20.17 13.32 -3.54
C ILE A 132 -21.37 13.75 -2.68
N LEU A 133 -21.31 13.57 -1.36
CA LEU A 133 -22.47 13.85 -0.50
C LEU A 133 -22.79 15.34 -0.42
N ASN A 134 -21.80 16.18 -0.13
CA ASN A 134 -22.03 17.60 0.11
C ASN A 134 -22.21 18.38 -1.21
N GLU A 135 -21.22 18.39 -2.11
CA GLU A 135 -21.32 19.19 -3.35
C GLU A 135 -22.34 18.65 -4.36
N THR A 136 -22.50 17.32 -4.49
CA THR A 136 -23.39 16.74 -5.52
C THR A 136 -24.83 16.53 -4.99
N PHE A 137 -24.98 16.05 -3.75
CA PHE A 137 -26.30 15.72 -3.19
C PHE A 137 -26.81 16.71 -2.12
N GLY A 138 -26.00 17.67 -1.66
CA GLY A 138 -26.37 18.63 -0.61
C GLY A 138 -26.57 17.98 0.77
N ILE A 139 -26.09 16.76 0.97
CA ILE A 139 -26.22 16.01 2.22
C ILE A 139 -24.99 16.28 3.08
N HIS A 140 -25.20 16.98 4.20
CA HIS A 140 -24.15 17.23 5.18
C HIS A 140 -24.14 16.14 6.25
N LEU A 141 -23.07 15.35 6.27
CA LEU A 141 -22.88 14.35 7.32
C LEU A 141 -22.45 15.06 8.62
N PRO A 142 -23.07 14.72 9.79
CA PRO A 142 -22.66 15.29 11.07
C PRO A 142 -21.18 15.03 11.38
N ALA A 143 -20.52 15.99 12.04
CA ALA A 143 -19.09 15.90 12.39
C ALA A 143 -18.74 14.60 13.13
N ALA A 144 -19.66 14.10 13.97
CA ALA A 144 -19.52 12.84 14.69
C ALA A 144 -19.29 11.60 13.80
N LEU A 145 -19.78 11.63 12.55
CA LEU A 145 -19.72 10.50 11.59
C LEU A 145 -18.77 10.74 10.41
N SER A 146 -18.35 11.98 10.18
CA SER A 146 -17.51 12.36 9.03
C SER A 146 -16.01 12.27 9.32
N GLY A 147 -15.61 12.09 10.58
CA GLY A 147 -14.21 11.93 10.95
C GLY A 147 -14.02 11.30 12.32
N GLY A 148 -12.80 10.82 12.55
CA GLY A 148 -12.41 10.26 13.85
C GLY A 148 -12.25 11.33 14.93
N PRO A 149 -11.94 10.91 16.17
CA PRO A 149 -11.72 11.84 17.27
C PRO A 149 -10.51 12.76 17.05
N LEU A 150 -10.64 14.02 17.46
CA LEU A 150 -9.59 15.03 17.31
C LEU A 150 -8.25 14.61 17.96
N ALA A 151 -8.29 13.86 19.06
CA ALA A 151 -7.11 13.34 19.75
C ALA A 151 -6.22 12.44 18.87
N PHE A 152 -6.77 11.86 17.80
CA PHE A 152 -6.06 11.00 16.85
C PHE A 152 -5.86 11.67 15.47
N GLY A 153 -5.99 13.00 15.40
CA GLY A 153 -5.85 13.75 14.14
C GLY A 153 -7.12 13.77 13.28
N GLY A 154 -8.28 13.50 13.88
CA GLY A 154 -9.59 13.60 13.22
C GLY A 154 -10.17 15.02 13.22
N VAL A 155 -11.50 15.13 13.30
CA VAL A 155 -12.23 16.41 13.22
C VAL A 155 -12.83 16.79 14.57
N GLU A 156 -13.08 18.09 14.78
CA GLU A 156 -13.70 18.57 16.01
C GLU A 156 -15.13 18.04 16.13
N GLY A 157 -15.44 17.37 17.24
CA GLY A 157 -16.71 16.66 17.42
C GLY A 157 -16.81 15.29 16.72
N GLY A 158 -15.73 14.81 16.07
CA GLY A 158 -15.66 13.49 15.45
C GLY A 158 -15.60 12.35 16.47
N ILE A 159 -16.33 11.26 16.19
CA ILE A 159 -16.31 10.04 17.00
C ILE A 159 -15.81 8.88 16.15
N ILE A 160 -16.36 8.72 14.94
CA ILE A 160 -15.98 7.67 14.01
C ILE A 160 -16.07 8.17 12.57
N ASN A 161 -15.11 7.79 11.74
CA ASN A 161 -15.23 7.98 10.31
C ASN A 161 -16.04 6.82 9.72
N LEU A 162 -17.35 6.98 9.63
CA LEU A 162 -18.26 5.92 9.17
C LEU A 162 -18.01 5.54 7.70
N PRO A 163 -17.84 6.49 6.75
CA PRO A 163 -17.53 6.13 5.37
C PRO A 163 -16.16 5.46 5.20
N ALA A 164 -15.17 5.74 6.04
CA ALA A 164 -13.88 5.04 5.98
C ALA A 164 -13.95 3.63 6.60
N PHE A 165 -14.96 3.35 7.41
CA PHE A 165 -15.13 2.06 8.09
C PHE A 165 -15.85 1.02 7.24
N VAL A 166 -16.81 1.45 6.42
CA VAL A 166 -17.63 0.61 5.53
C VAL A 166 -16.98 0.49 4.16
#